data_AF-A0A848DP42-F1
#
_entry.id   AF-A0A848DP42-F1
#
_cell.length_a   1.000
_cell.length_b   1.000
_cell.length_c   1.000
_cell.angle_alpha   90.00
_cell.angle_beta   90.00
_cell.angle_gamma   90.00
#
_symmetry.space_group_name_H-M   'P 1'
#
loop_
_entity.id
_entity.type
_entity.pdbx_description
1 polymer ?
#
loop_
_entity_poly.entity_id
_entity_poly.type
_entity_poly.pdbx_seq_one_letter_code
_entity_poly.pdbx_strand_id
1 'polypeptide(L)'
;PPPDVARALAAAGYAMVFVYGVRAAGMYMITTTGLARAAGVLPRWVAVLSYLAATFLLVSTTFHPAILLVFPAWVALMSTALLIHRPRGATP
;
A
#
# COMPACT_ATOMS: atom_id res chain seq x y z
N PRO A 1 13.13 17.29 -30.98
CA PRO A 1 13.92 16.17 -30.43
C PRO A 1 13.80 14.91 -31.30
N PRO A 2 14.88 14.15 -31.48
CA PRO A 2 14.82 12.88 -32.19
C PRO A 2 13.95 11.87 -31.38
N PRO A 3 13.28 10.92 -32.06
CA PRO A 3 12.22 10.09 -31.47
C PRO A 3 12.70 9.16 -30.36
N ASP A 4 13.97 8.81 -30.35
CA ASP A 4 14.69 8.10 -29.28
C ASP A 4 14.77 8.92 -28.00
N VAL A 5 15.09 10.21 -28.07
CA VAL A 5 15.15 11.11 -26.90
C VAL A 5 13.75 11.28 -26.30
N ALA A 6 12.71 11.43 -27.12
CA ALA A 6 11.34 11.51 -26.63
C ALA A 6 10.91 10.24 -25.89
N ARG A 7 11.26 9.06 -26.41
CA ARG A 7 11.00 7.77 -25.74
C ARG A 7 11.80 7.62 -24.44
N ALA A 8 13.06 8.04 -24.42
CA ALA A 8 13.90 7.98 -23.23
C ALA A 8 13.34 8.86 -22.11
N LEU A 9 12.90 10.08 -22.43
CA LEU A 9 12.26 10.98 -21.46
C LEU A 9 10.94 10.40 -20.93
N ALA A 10 10.11 9.83 -21.81
CA ALA A 10 8.86 9.18 -21.39
C ALA A 10 9.12 7.96 -20.48
N ALA A 11 10.11 7.13 -20.82
CA ALA A 11 10.50 5.96 -20.02
C ALA A 11 11.04 6.38 -18.64
N ALA A 12 11.88 7.41 -18.58
CA ALA A 12 12.41 7.94 -17.33
C ALA A 12 11.29 8.52 -16.45
N GLY A 13 10.38 9.30 -17.05
CA GLY A 13 9.21 9.84 -16.34
C GLY A 13 8.32 8.74 -15.77
N TYR A 14 8.04 7.70 -16.58
CA TYR A 14 7.26 6.55 -16.13
C TYR A 14 7.93 5.81 -14.97
N ALA A 15 9.24 5.53 -15.07
CA ALA A 15 9.99 4.87 -14.01
C ALA A 15 9.97 5.67 -12.70
N MET A 16 10.11 6.99 -12.78
CA MET A 16 10.11 7.87 -11.62
C MET A 16 8.74 7.90 -10.92
N VAL A 17 7.66 8.04 -11.70
CA VAL A 17 6.28 7.99 -11.17
C VAL A 17 5.95 6.62 -10.59
N PHE A 18 6.38 5.54 -11.25
CA PHE A 18 6.16 4.18 -10.78
C PHE A 18 6.82 3.95 -9.42
N VAL A 19 8.12 4.26 -9.28
CA VAL A 19 8.86 4.09 -8.02
C VAL A 19 8.28 4.97 -6.93
N TYR A 20 7.94 6.22 -7.24
CA TYR A 20 7.30 7.13 -6.29
C TYR A 20 5.94 6.57 -5.81
N GLY A 21 5.10 6.09 -6.73
CA GLY A 21 3.79 5.53 -6.40
C GLY A 21 3.88 4.33 -5.46
N VAL A 22 4.83 3.42 -5.70
CA VAL A 22 5.06 2.26 -4.82
C VAL A 22 5.51 2.70 -3.43
N ARG A 23 6.42 3.67 -3.33
CA ARG A 23 6.88 4.20 -2.03
C ARG A 23 5.77 4.91 -1.28
N ALA A 24 4.98 5.74 -1.98
CA ALA A 24 3.83 6.44 -1.42
C ALA A 24 2.77 5.45 -0.89
N ALA A 25 2.51 4.35 -1.63
CA ALA A 25 1.64 3.27 -1.18
C ALA A 25 2.16 2.63 0.12
N GLY A 26 3.45 2.32 0.21
CA GLY A 26 4.07 1.81 1.45
C GLY A 26 3.93 2.77 2.64
N MET A 27 4.18 4.07 2.44
CA MET A 27 3.99 5.09 3.49
C MET A 27 2.53 5.21 3.93
N TYR A 28 1.59 5.16 2.98
CA TYR A 28 0.16 5.16 3.28
C TYR A 28 -0.26 3.94 4.11
N MET A 29 0.25 2.75 3.77
CA MET A 29 -0.01 1.53 4.53
C MET A 29 0.49 1.65 5.97
N ILE A 30 1.71 2.16 6.18
CA ILE A 30 2.28 2.37 7.53
C ILE A 30 1.40 3.35 8.32
N THR A 31 1.09 4.51 7.74
CA THR A 31 0.31 5.57 8.39
C THR A 31 -1.09 5.09 8.76
N THR A 32 -1.77 4.41 7.83
CA THR A 32 -3.14 3.90 8.04
C THR A 32 -3.17 2.76 9.05
N THR A 33 -2.19 1.85 9.02
CA THR A 33 -2.05 0.80 10.02
C THR A 33 -1.82 1.41 11.40
N GLY A 34 -0.98 2.43 11.50
CA GLY A 34 -0.76 3.19 12.74
C GLY A 34 -2.05 3.83 13.25
N LEU A 35 -2.82 4.49 12.38
CA LEU A 35 -4.10 5.09 12.72
C LEU A 35 -5.12 4.05 13.21
N ALA A 36 -5.25 2.92 12.51
CA ALA A 36 -6.15 1.85 12.89
C ALA A 36 -5.73 1.16 14.19
N ARG A 37 -4.43 1.07 14.46
CA ARG A 37 -3.88 0.60 15.74
C ARG A 37 -4.18 1.58 16.88
N ALA A 38 -3.99 2.88 16.65
CA ALA A 38 -4.30 3.92 17.61
C ALA A 38 -5.80 3.97 17.93
N ALA A 39 -6.65 3.71 16.94
CA ALA A 39 -8.10 3.59 17.12
C ALA A 39 -8.55 2.31 17.85
N GLY A 40 -7.63 1.40 18.23
CA GLY A 40 -7.94 0.18 18.97
C GLY A 40 -8.72 -0.89 18.18
N VAL A 41 -9.06 -0.62 16.93
CA VAL A 41 -9.85 -1.51 16.06
C VAL A 41 -9.00 -2.60 15.41
N LEU A 42 -7.66 -2.50 15.48
CA LEU A 42 -6.78 -3.37 14.71
C LEU A 42 -6.23 -4.57 15.52
N PRO A 43 -6.52 -5.82 15.10
CA PRO A 43 -5.95 -7.03 15.69
C PRO A 43 -4.43 -7.05 15.55
N ARG A 44 -3.74 -7.64 16.53
CA ARG A 44 -2.27 -7.77 16.53
C ARG A 44 -1.75 -8.47 15.26
N TRP A 45 -2.43 -9.52 14.79
CA TRP A 45 -2.08 -10.25 13.56
C TRP A 45 -2.19 -9.40 12.29
N VAL A 46 -3.22 -8.57 12.18
CA VAL A 46 -3.44 -7.68 11.02
C VAL A 46 -2.39 -6.57 10.97
N ALA A 47 -1.94 -6.10 12.14
CA ALA A 47 -0.83 -5.14 12.24
C ALA A 47 0.47 -5.73 11.67
N VAL A 48 0.83 -6.95 12.07
CA VAL A 48 2.04 -7.64 11.59
C VAL A 48 1.98 -7.83 10.08
N LEU A 49 0.84 -8.27 9.55
CA LEU A 49 0.67 -8.48 8.11
C LEU A 49 0.80 -7.17 7.32
N SER A 50 0.33 -6.06 7.88
CA SER A 50 0.41 -4.74 7.24
C SER A 50 1.83 -4.19 7.23
N TYR A 51 2.58 -4.37 8.31
CA TYR A 51 4.00 -4.01 8.32
C TYR A 51 4.80 -4.87 7.35
N LEU A 52 4.54 -6.19 7.30
CA LEU A 52 5.18 -7.06 6.31
C LEU A 52 4.87 -6.63 4.87
N ALA A 53 3.61 -6.29 4.57
CA ALA A 53 3.22 -5.80 3.26
C ALA A 53 3.89 -4.45 2.92
N ALA A 54 3.97 -3.52 3.88
CA ALA A 54 4.64 -2.24 3.69
C ALA A 54 6.15 -2.39 3.49
N THR A 55 6.82 -3.24 4.29
CA THR A 55 8.24 -3.58 4.11
C THR A 55 8.46 -4.25 2.75
N PHE A 56 7.54 -5.12 2.31
CA PHE A 56 7.62 -5.72 0.98
C PHE A 56 7.53 -4.67 -0.13
N LEU A 57 6.60 -3.70 -0.05
CA LEU A 57 6.54 -2.59 -1.03
C LEU A 57 7.82 -1.74 -1.00
N LEU A 58 8.38 -1.49 0.19
CA LEU A 58 9.58 -0.65 0.34
C LEU A 58 10.85 -1.34 -0.15
N VAL A 59 11.00 -2.64 0.09
CA VAL A 59 12.18 -3.44 -0.29
C VAL A 59 12.08 -3.91 -1.74
N SER A 60 10.86 -4.07 -2.27
CA SER A 60 10.70 -4.50 -3.66
C SER A 60 11.28 -3.46 -4.61
N THR A 61 12.39 -3.84 -5.23
CA THR A 61 13.08 -3.05 -6.26
C THR A 61 12.61 -3.42 -7.67
N THR A 62 11.61 -4.31 -7.77
CA THR A 62 11.23 -4.96 -9.03
C THR A 62 10.16 -4.14 -9.75
N PHE A 63 10.41 -3.77 -11.02
CA PHE A 63 9.42 -3.18 -11.95
C PHE A 63 8.31 -4.17 -12.37
N HIS A 64 7.95 -5.11 -11.51
CA HIS A 64 6.91 -6.07 -11.82
C HIS A 64 5.54 -5.45 -11.55
N PRO A 65 4.61 -5.48 -12.52
CA PRO A 65 3.27 -4.92 -12.35
C PRO A 65 2.50 -5.58 -11.19
N ALA A 66 2.89 -6.79 -10.79
CA ALA A 66 2.36 -7.48 -9.61
C ALA A 66 2.52 -6.68 -8.30
N ILE A 67 3.51 -5.77 -8.21
CA ILE A 67 3.70 -4.93 -7.02
C ILE A 67 2.51 -4.00 -6.78
N LEU A 68 1.85 -3.57 -7.87
CA LEU A 68 0.67 -2.71 -7.80
C LEU A 68 -0.54 -3.43 -7.21
N LEU A 69 -0.56 -4.76 -7.21
CA LEU A 69 -1.64 -5.58 -6.64
C LEU A 69 -1.52 -5.74 -5.13
N VAL A 70 -0.34 -5.47 -4.55
CA VAL A 70 -0.13 -5.63 -3.11
C VAL A 70 -0.94 -4.60 -2.32
N PHE A 71 -1.02 -3.36 -2.83
CA PHE A 71 -1.83 -2.31 -2.23
C PHE A 71 -3.33 -2.68 -2.15
N PRO A 72 -4.02 -3.03 -3.25
CA PRO A 72 -5.43 -3.42 -3.20
C PRO A 72 -5.66 -4.72 -2.41
N ALA A 73 -4.74 -5.69 -2.46
CA ALA A 73 -4.83 -6.89 -1.62
C ALA A 73 -4.81 -6.55 -0.12
N TRP A 74 -3.96 -5.61 0.29
CA TRP A 74 -3.93 -5.12 1.66
C TRP A 74 -5.16 -4.30 2.03
N VAL A 75 -5.70 -3.48 1.12
CA VAL A 75 -6.97 -2.77 1.34
C VAL A 75 -8.10 -3.75 1.59
N ALA A 76 -8.18 -4.84 0.82
CA ALA A 76 -9.16 -5.90 1.04
C ALA A 76 -8.98 -6.56 2.41
N LEU A 77 -7.74 -6.89 2.79
CA LEU A 77 -7.43 -7.43 4.12
C LEU A 77 -7.88 -6.50 5.25
N MET A 78 -7.57 -5.20 5.14
CA MET A 78 -8.01 -4.18 6.10
C MET A 78 -9.52 -4.10 6.17
N SER A 79 -10.20 -4.06 5.02
CA SER A 79 -11.66 -4.04 4.94
C SER A 79 -12.27 -5.25 5.64
N THR A 80 -11.75 -6.46 5.40
CA THR A 80 -12.21 -7.68 6.07
C THR A 80 -11.94 -7.63 7.58
N ALA A 81 -10.77 -7.16 8.01
CA ALA A 81 -10.43 -7.03 9.41
C ALA A 81 -11.38 -6.08 10.15
N LEU A 82 -11.64 -4.91 9.57
CA LEU A 82 -12.60 -3.90 10.06
C LEU A 82 -14.02 -4.47 10.10
N LEU A 83 -14.43 -5.25 9.10
CA LEU A 83 -15.76 -5.86 9.06
C LEU A 83 -15.95 -6.89 10.18
N ILE A 84 -14.95 -7.73 10.42
CA ILE A 84 -14.97 -8.75 11.48
C ILE A 84 -14.95 -8.09 12.87
N HIS A 85 -14.20 -6.99 13.03
CA HIS A 85 -14.02 -6.31 14.32
C HIS A 85 -15.01 -5.16 14.54
N ARG A 86 -16.08 -5.07 13.74
CA ARG A 86 -17.14 -4.09 13.97
C ARG A 86 -17.63 -4.18 15.42
N PRO A 87 -17.48 -3.10 16.22
CA PRO A 87 -18.11 -3.05 17.52
C PRO A 87 -19.62 -3.17 17.30
N ARG A 88 -20.27 -4.18 17.89
CA ARG A 88 -21.74 -4.34 17.87
C ARG A 88 -22.45 -3.31 18.76
N GLY A 89 -21.95 -2.06 18.81
CA GLY A 89 -22.36 -1.07 19.80
C GLY A 89 -22.63 0.29 19.17
N ALA A 90 -23.74 0.38 18.43
CA ALA A 90 -24.42 1.64 18.17
C ALA A 90 -25.92 1.33 17.97
N THR A 91 -26.56 0.89 19.04
CA THR A 91 -28.00 1.05 19.19
C THR A 91 -28.25 2.48 19.71
N PRO A 92 -29.05 3.30 19.01
CA PRO A 92 -29.48 4.62 19.50
C PRO A 92 -30.38 4.50 20.74
#